data_AF-A0A843HLF1-F1
#
_entry.id   AF-A0A843HLF1-F1
#
_cell.length_a   1.000
_cell.length_b   1.000
_cell.length_c   1.000
_cell.angle_alpha   90.00
_cell.angle_beta   90.00
_cell.angle_gamma   90.00
#
_symmetry.space_group_name_H-M   'P 1'
#
loop_
_entity.id
_entity.type
_entity.pdbx_description
1 polymer ?
#
loop_
_entity_poly.entity_id
_entity_poly.type
_entity_poly.pdbx_seq_one_letter_code
_entity_poly.pdbx_strand_id
1 'polypeptide(L)'
;MATTIKEILDAAENVKPIGEVNGVKIMSFHDQNVAAQADLINGEADPGFAQMNPDGSIARSNYKYSAINVDALYENRFRKVVEKDAAGETKEKLQVVVDYRACKEQKNGRIYSKTIPAFVVCRKGKKLVVENTVLITDDEFIMDFKSKLNMDAMNEILPLIQNAVSDVSPVGLNI
;
A
#
# COMPACT_ATOMS: atom_id res chain seq x y z
N MET A 1 32.56 -6.10 -4.13
CA MET A 1 32.96 -4.68 -4.03
C MET A 1 32.53 -4.20 -2.66
N ALA A 2 33.43 -3.63 -1.87
CA ALA A 2 33.09 -3.12 -0.54
C ALA A 2 32.45 -1.73 -0.71
N THR A 3 31.16 -1.62 -0.40
CA THR A 3 30.44 -0.35 -0.36
C THR A 3 31.06 0.53 0.72
N THR A 4 31.38 1.78 0.38
CA THR A 4 32.00 2.71 1.33
C THR A 4 30.95 3.37 2.22
N ILE A 5 31.33 3.72 3.46
CA ILE A 5 30.46 4.38 4.46
C ILE A 5 29.80 5.64 3.88
N LYS A 6 30.54 6.40 3.08
CA LYS A 6 30.04 7.62 2.43
C LYS A 6 28.91 7.32 1.43
N GLU A 7 29.02 6.26 0.65
CA GLU A 7 27.97 5.87 -0.31
C GLU A 7 26.67 5.48 0.39
N ILE A 8 26.74 4.88 1.58
CA ILE A 8 25.57 4.52 2.39
C ILE A 8 24.88 5.78 2.93
N LEU A 9 25.65 6.74 3.44
CA LEU A 9 25.12 8.00 3.97
C LEU A 9 24.49 8.86 2.85
N ASP A 10 25.18 9.00 1.71
CA ASP A 10 24.66 9.74 0.55
C ASP A 10 23.39 9.07 -0.02
N ALA A 11 23.30 7.73 0.00
CA ALA A 11 22.10 7.00 -0.40
C ALA A 11 20.93 7.19 0.59
N ALA A 12 21.21 7.27 1.89
CA ALA A 12 20.19 7.45 2.92
C ALA A 12 19.46 8.81 2.82
N GLU A 13 20.12 9.87 2.35
CA GLU A 13 19.48 11.17 2.10
C GLU A 13 18.37 11.09 1.02
N ASN A 14 18.47 10.12 0.12
CA ASN A 14 17.52 9.93 -0.97
C ASN A 14 16.36 8.98 -0.62
N VAL A 15 16.40 8.35 0.55
CA VAL A 15 15.35 7.45 1.02
C VAL A 15 14.09 8.25 1.35
N LYS A 16 13.02 8.01 0.59
CA LYS A 16 11.70 8.60 0.85
C LYS A 16 10.74 7.51 1.36
N PRO A 17 10.09 7.71 2.52
CA PRO A 17 9.08 6.78 2.98
C PRO A 17 7.89 6.79 2.01
N ILE A 18 7.35 5.60 1.75
CA ILE A 18 6.13 5.38 0.96
C ILE A 18 4.90 5.87 1.73
N GLY A 19 4.96 5.77 3.06
CA GLY A 19 3.92 6.24 3.96
C GLY A 19 4.33 6.08 5.41
N GLU A 20 3.40 6.33 6.31
CA GLU A 20 3.60 6.20 7.76
C GLU A 20 2.38 5.53 8.38
N VAL A 21 2.60 4.52 9.22
CA VAL A 21 1.54 3.87 10.00
C VAL A 21 1.98 3.87 11.47
N ASN A 22 1.19 4.49 12.34
CA ASN A 22 1.44 4.56 13.78
C ASN A 22 2.84 5.07 14.16
N GLY A 23 3.37 6.09 13.47
CA GLY A 23 4.71 6.62 13.74
C GLY A 23 5.85 5.85 13.10
N VAL A 24 5.56 4.73 12.41
CA VAL A 24 6.55 3.91 11.71
C VAL A 24 6.54 4.23 10.23
N LYS A 25 7.71 4.61 9.71
CA LYS A 25 7.87 4.91 8.28
C LYS A 25 7.91 3.61 7.48
N ILE A 26 7.01 3.50 6.51
CA ILE A 26 6.93 2.38 5.58
C ILE A 26 7.81 2.69 4.37
N MET A 27 8.66 1.76 3.97
CA MET A 27 9.56 1.91 2.83
C MET A 27 9.84 0.58 2.13
N SER A 28 10.58 0.62 1.02
CA SER A 28 11.01 -0.62 0.36
C SER A 28 12.05 -1.35 1.21
N PHE A 29 12.22 -2.66 0.98
CA PHE A 29 13.28 -3.44 1.64
C PHE A 29 14.69 -2.87 1.41
N HIS A 30 14.95 -2.32 0.22
CA HIS A 30 16.24 -1.74 -0.09
C HIS A 30 16.47 -0.46 0.71
N ASP A 31 15.49 0.44 0.67
CA ASP A 31 15.56 1.74 1.35
C ASP A 31 15.60 1.58 2.87
N GLN A 32 14.87 0.61 3.42
CA GLN A 32 14.93 0.27 4.85
C GLN A 32 16.32 -0.14 5.28
N ASN A 33 16.98 -0.97 4.48
CA ASN A 33 18.32 -1.45 4.80
C ASN A 33 19.34 -0.31 4.74
N VAL A 34 19.25 0.57 3.72
CA VAL A 34 20.10 1.76 3.61
C VAL A 34 19.89 2.71 4.80
N ALA A 35 18.63 3.01 5.14
CA ALA A 35 18.31 3.89 6.27
C ALA A 35 18.75 3.28 7.62
N ALA A 36 18.51 1.98 7.83
CA ALA A 36 18.93 1.30 9.06
C ALA A 36 20.46 1.23 9.20
N GLN A 37 21.20 1.06 8.09
CA GLN A 37 22.66 1.11 8.10
C GLN A 37 23.18 2.52 8.40
N ALA A 38 22.56 3.55 7.84
CA ALA A 38 22.90 4.94 8.15
C ALA A 38 22.65 5.27 9.63
N ASP A 39 21.52 4.86 10.19
CA ASP A 39 21.22 5.02 11.63
C ASP A 39 22.25 4.30 12.51
N LEU A 40 22.72 3.11 12.10
CA LEU A 40 23.78 2.38 12.80
C LEU A 40 25.12 3.12 12.74
N ILE A 41 25.49 3.67 11.57
CA ILE A 41 26.72 4.45 11.38
C ILE A 41 26.69 5.75 12.21
N ASN A 42 25.52 6.40 12.27
CA ASN A 42 25.32 7.64 13.01
C ASN A 42 25.15 7.42 14.53
N GLY A 43 25.08 6.16 14.99
CA GLY A 43 24.85 5.82 16.40
C GLY A 43 23.42 6.09 16.87
N GLU A 44 22.48 6.27 15.95
CA GLU A 44 21.05 6.51 16.22
C GLU A 44 20.22 5.22 16.33
N ALA A 45 20.82 4.07 16.03
CA ALA A 45 20.25 2.74 16.24
C ALA A 45 21.19 1.89 17.10
N ASP A 46 20.62 1.28 18.14
CA ASP A 46 21.29 0.29 18.97
C ASP A 46 20.78 -1.10 18.60
N PRO A 47 21.62 -2.00 18.06
CA PRO A 47 21.25 -3.39 17.79
C PRO A 47 21.14 -4.24 19.05
N GLY A 48 21.25 -3.63 20.24
CA GLY A 48 21.21 -4.27 21.55
C GLY A 48 20.01 -5.20 21.78
N PHE A 49 20.15 -6.02 22.83
CA PHE A 49 19.12 -6.98 23.23
C PHE A 49 17.80 -6.27 23.57
N ALA A 50 16.68 -6.91 23.24
CA ALA A 50 15.37 -6.41 23.58
C ALA A 50 15.28 -6.18 25.10
N GLN A 51 14.96 -4.94 25.51
CA GLN A 51 14.96 -4.56 26.91
C GLN A 51 13.86 -5.32 27.66
N MET A 52 14.13 -5.75 28.90
CA MET A 52 13.10 -6.35 29.74
C MET A 52 12.27 -5.24 30.40
N ASN A 53 10.95 -5.33 30.28
CA ASN A 53 10.03 -4.49 31.02
C ASN A 53 10.07 -4.86 32.52
N PRO A 54 9.65 -3.96 33.42
CA PRO A 54 9.58 -4.23 34.86
C PRO A 54 8.69 -5.42 35.26
N ASP A 55 7.76 -5.82 34.39
CA ASP A 55 6.86 -6.96 34.57
C ASP A 55 7.46 -8.30 34.09
N GLY A 56 8.70 -8.29 33.59
CA GLY A 56 9.39 -9.47 33.04
C GLY A 56 9.03 -9.79 31.59
N SER A 57 8.16 -9.00 30.95
CA SER A 57 7.92 -9.09 29.51
C SER A 57 9.09 -8.48 28.72
N ILE A 58 9.25 -8.87 27.46
CA ILE A 58 10.29 -8.31 26.58
C ILE A 58 9.69 -7.09 25.86
N ALA A 59 10.30 -5.93 26.06
CA ALA A 59 9.95 -4.71 25.35
C ALA A 59 10.17 -4.92 23.86
N ARG A 60 9.20 -4.47 23.07
CA ARG A 60 9.30 -4.51 21.61
C ARG A 60 10.54 -3.73 21.20
N SER A 61 11.37 -4.31 20.34
CA SER A 61 12.51 -3.61 19.74
C SER A 61 12.02 -2.31 19.12
N ASN A 62 12.74 -1.20 19.32
CA ASN A 62 12.40 0.08 18.70
C ASN A 62 12.73 0.04 17.21
N TYR A 63 11.75 -0.34 16.38
CA TYR A 63 11.89 -0.27 14.92
C TYR A 63 11.30 1.07 14.43
N LYS A 64 12.14 1.89 13.77
CA LYS A 64 11.75 3.16 13.14
C LYS A 64 11.15 2.96 11.75
N TYR A 65 11.51 1.86 11.10
CA TYR A 65 11.19 1.60 9.70
C TYR A 65 10.56 0.22 9.54
N SER A 66 9.48 0.15 8.75
CA SER A 66 8.89 -1.11 8.30
C SER A 66 9.13 -1.25 6.80
N ALA A 67 9.66 -2.40 6.38
CA ALA A 67 9.80 -2.70 4.96
C ALA A 67 8.59 -3.48 4.45
N ILE A 68 8.13 -3.07 3.27
CA ILE A 68 7.08 -3.76 2.54
C ILE A 68 7.56 -4.07 1.13
N ASN A 69 6.96 -5.10 0.54
CA ASN A 69 7.12 -5.35 -0.88
C ASN A 69 6.30 -4.32 -1.66
N VAL A 70 6.98 -3.37 -2.28
CA VAL A 70 6.39 -2.27 -3.05
C VAL A 70 5.52 -2.79 -4.20
N ASP A 71 5.96 -3.86 -4.86
CA ASP A 71 5.19 -4.49 -5.93
C ASP A 71 3.90 -5.12 -5.42
N ALA A 72 3.91 -5.60 -4.18
CA ALA A 72 2.71 -6.14 -3.54
C ALA A 72 1.76 -5.02 -3.13
N LEU A 73 2.29 -3.91 -2.61
CA LEU A 73 1.50 -2.77 -2.15
C LEU A 73 0.75 -2.07 -3.28
N TYR A 74 1.41 -1.87 -4.42
CA TYR A 74 0.82 -1.20 -5.58
C TYR A 74 0.23 -2.17 -6.60
N GLU A 75 0.14 -3.48 -6.29
CA GLU A 75 -0.55 -4.41 -7.17
C GLU A 75 -2.04 -4.06 -7.20
N ASN A 76 -2.51 -3.73 -8.39
CA ASN A 76 -3.89 -3.33 -8.59
C ASN A 76 -4.37 -3.76 -9.97
N ARG A 77 -5.69 -3.81 -10.11
CA ARG A 77 -6.36 -3.89 -11.40
C ARG A 77 -7.53 -2.94 -11.39
N PHE A 78 -7.77 -2.28 -12.51
CA PHE A 78 -8.88 -1.35 -12.63
C PHE A 78 -9.64 -1.48 -13.95
N ARG A 79 -10.90 -1.06 -13.92
CA ARG A 79 -11.71 -0.76 -15.10
C ARG A 79 -12.28 0.65 -14.99
N LYS A 80 -12.47 1.30 -16.14
CA LYS A 80 -13.22 2.55 -16.23
C LYS A 80 -14.70 2.21 -16.34
N VAL A 81 -15.52 2.85 -15.52
CA VAL A 81 -16.97 2.73 -15.57
C VAL A 81 -17.54 4.10 -15.83
N VAL A 82 -18.41 4.18 -16.84
CA VAL A 82 -19.09 5.41 -17.22
C VAL A 82 -20.52 5.31 -16.71
N GLU A 83 -20.85 6.07 -15.68
CA GLU A 83 -22.21 6.12 -15.13
C GLU A 83 -22.86 7.46 -15.46
N LYS A 84 -24.14 7.41 -15.83
CA LYS A 84 -24.98 8.61 -15.91
C LYS A 84 -25.54 8.88 -14.52
N ASP A 85 -25.34 10.10 -14.03
CA ASP A 85 -25.98 10.50 -12.79
C ASP A 85 -27.47 10.81 -12.99
N ALA A 86 -28.17 11.10 -11.88
CA ALA A 86 -29.59 11.44 -11.90
C ALA A 86 -29.92 12.71 -12.71
N ALA A 87 -28.92 13.55 -13.01
CA ALA A 87 -29.04 14.74 -13.85
C ALA A 87 -28.73 14.46 -15.34
N GLY A 88 -28.35 13.22 -15.67
CA GLY A 88 -27.99 12.80 -17.03
C GLY A 88 -26.54 13.14 -17.42
N GLU A 89 -25.73 13.69 -16.50
CA GLU A 89 -24.31 13.94 -16.74
C GLU A 89 -23.52 12.64 -16.67
N THR A 90 -22.61 12.50 -17.61
CA THR A 90 -21.73 11.34 -17.72
C THR A 90 -20.54 11.53 -16.78
N LYS A 91 -20.43 10.70 -15.74
CA LYS A 91 -19.30 10.71 -14.81
C LYS A 91 -18.44 9.48 -15.03
N GLU A 92 -17.17 9.72 -15.37
CA GLU A 92 -16.16 8.67 -15.37
C GLU A 92 -15.77 8.32 -13.93
N LYS A 93 -15.92 7.04 -13.61
CA LYS A 93 -15.49 6.44 -12.34
C LYS A 93 -14.47 5.35 -12.62
N LEU A 94 -13.59 5.11 -11.66
CA LEU A 94 -12.65 3.99 -11.69
C LEU A 94 -13.11 2.96 -10.68
N GLN A 95 -13.28 1.72 -11.10
CA GLN A 95 -13.38 0.60 -10.17
C GLN A 95 -11.99 0.00 -10.02
N VAL A 96 -11.46 0.00 -8.80
CA VAL A 96 -10.10 -0.42 -8.48
C VAL A 96 -10.13 -1.58 -7.51
N VAL A 97 -9.45 -2.67 -7.86
CA VAL A 97 -9.20 -3.82 -6.98
C VAL A 97 -7.75 -3.76 -6.53
N VAL A 98 -7.53 -3.84 -5.22
CA VAL A 98 -6.19 -3.82 -4.58
C VAL A 98 -5.88 -5.14 -3.87
N ASP A 99 -6.68 -6.18 -4.09
CA ASP A 99 -6.40 -7.51 -3.55
C ASP A 99 -5.18 -8.11 -4.26
N TYR A 100 -4.07 -8.17 -3.53
CA TYR A 100 -2.80 -8.67 -4.05
C TYR A 100 -2.92 -10.07 -4.64
N ARG A 101 -3.57 -11.00 -3.93
CA ARG A 101 -3.64 -12.41 -4.32
C ARG A 101 -4.49 -12.56 -5.57
N ALA A 102 -5.66 -11.93 -5.61
CA ALA A 102 -6.52 -11.96 -6.77
C ALA A 102 -5.84 -11.34 -8.00
N CYS A 103 -5.17 -10.19 -7.85
CA CYS A 103 -4.46 -9.54 -8.96
C CYS A 103 -3.32 -10.40 -9.51
N LYS A 104 -2.60 -11.13 -8.65
CA LYS A 104 -1.54 -12.05 -9.08
C LYS A 104 -2.09 -13.30 -9.76
N GLU A 105 -3.21 -13.84 -9.29
CA GLU A 105 -3.83 -15.06 -9.82
C GLU A 105 -4.60 -14.79 -11.13
N GLN A 106 -5.10 -13.57 -11.35
CA GLN A 106 -5.87 -13.19 -12.56
C GLN A 106 -5.18 -13.57 -13.87
N LYS A 107 -3.84 -13.52 -13.92
CA LYS A 107 -3.04 -13.92 -15.09
C LYS A 107 -3.22 -15.40 -15.49
N ASN A 108 -3.62 -16.24 -14.53
CA ASN A 108 -3.88 -17.66 -14.72
C ASN A 108 -5.35 -17.93 -15.13
N GLY A 109 -6.16 -16.88 -15.28
CA GLY A 109 -7.58 -16.99 -15.66
C GLY A 109 -8.49 -17.56 -14.56
N ARG A 110 -7.99 -17.64 -13.32
CA ARG A 110 -8.75 -18.07 -12.13
C ARG A 110 -8.22 -17.34 -10.91
N ILE A 111 -9.08 -17.12 -9.93
CA ILE A 111 -8.74 -16.50 -8.65
C ILE A 111 -9.33 -17.32 -7.51
N TYR A 112 -8.77 -17.14 -6.30
CA TYR A 112 -9.17 -17.91 -5.12
C TYR A 112 -10.59 -17.58 -4.61
N SER A 113 -11.12 -16.38 -4.91
CA SER A 113 -12.42 -15.93 -4.43
C SER A 113 -13.43 -15.84 -5.56
N LYS A 114 -14.71 -16.09 -5.25
CA LYS A 114 -15.84 -15.92 -6.18
C LYS A 114 -16.35 -14.49 -6.26
N THR A 115 -16.08 -13.70 -5.23
CA THR A 115 -16.43 -12.29 -5.17
C THR A 115 -15.27 -11.48 -4.63
N ILE A 116 -15.06 -10.30 -5.21
CA ILE A 116 -13.97 -9.39 -4.84
C ILE A 116 -14.55 -7.99 -4.61
N PRO A 117 -14.09 -7.26 -3.57
CA PRO A 117 -14.40 -5.84 -3.44
C PRO A 117 -13.62 -5.01 -4.46
N ALA A 118 -14.35 -4.21 -5.25
CA ALA A 118 -13.79 -3.14 -6.05
C ALA A 118 -14.20 -1.79 -5.46
N PHE A 119 -13.22 -0.91 -5.26
CA PHE A 119 -13.41 0.45 -4.76
C PHE A 119 -13.75 1.38 -5.91
N VAL A 120 -14.88 2.07 -5.82
CA VAL A 120 -15.31 3.05 -6.82
C VAL A 120 -14.67 4.40 -6.47
N VAL A 121 -13.69 4.80 -7.26
CA VAL A 121 -12.97 6.05 -7.12
C VAL A 121 -13.50 7.05 -8.14
N CYS A 122 -13.89 8.24 -7.69
CA CYS A 122 -14.37 9.30 -8.56
C CYS A 122 -13.78 10.66 -8.15
N ARG A 123 -13.88 11.62 -9.08
CA ARG A 123 -13.47 13.00 -8.81
C ARG A 123 -14.67 13.80 -8.33
N LYS A 124 -14.61 14.33 -7.10
CA LYS A 124 -15.56 15.31 -6.59
C LYS A 124 -14.89 16.68 -6.58
N GLY A 125 -15.19 17.48 -7.60
CA GLY A 125 -14.50 18.75 -7.86
C GLY A 125 -13.03 18.52 -8.20
N LYS A 126 -12.11 19.06 -7.38
CA LYS A 126 -10.65 18.91 -7.57
C LYS A 126 -10.06 17.69 -6.84
N LYS A 127 -10.82 17.03 -5.95
CA LYS A 127 -10.33 15.95 -5.09
C LYS A 127 -10.80 14.59 -5.59
N LEU A 128 -9.94 13.58 -5.47
CA LEU A 128 -10.31 12.17 -5.60
C LEU A 128 -10.93 11.68 -4.29
N VAL A 129 -11.96 10.85 -4.40
CA VAL A 129 -12.63 10.22 -3.27
C VAL A 129 -13.01 8.79 -3.63
N VAL A 130 -13.05 7.91 -2.63
CA VAL A 130 -13.75 6.63 -2.73
C VAL A 130 -15.22 6.91 -2.45
N GLU A 131 -16.09 6.61 -3.42
CA GLU A 131 -17.52 6.86 -3.32
C GLU A 131 -18.24 5.73 -2.59
N ASN A 132 -17.94 4.49 -2.97
CA ASN A 132 -18.45 3.28 -2.36
C ASN A 132 -17.56 2.07 -2.74
N THR A 133 -17.90 0.93 -2.16
CA THR A 133 -17.30 -0.37 -2.48
C THR A 133 -18.37 -1.24 -3.12
N VAL A 134 -18.06 -1.85 -4.25
CA VAL A 134 -18.95 -2.78 -4.95
C VAL A 134 -18.35 -4.18 -4.93
N LEU A 135 -19.19 -5.19 -4.81
CA LEU A 135 -18.76 -6.58 -4.94
C LEU A 135 -18.90 -6.98 -6.41
N ILE A 136 -17.80 -7.42 -7.00
CA ILE A 136 -17.75 -7.95 -8.37
C ILE A 136 -17.52 -9.46 -8.33
N THR A 137 -17.97 -10.17 -9.35
CA THR A 137 -17.73 -11.61 -9.49
C THR A 137 -16.31 -11.90 -10.00
N ASP A 138 -15.87 -13.15 -9.86
CA ASP A 138 -14.60 -13.62 -10.43
C ASP A 138 -14.57 -13.47 -11.96
N ASP A 139 -15.66 -13.82 -12.62
CA ASP A 139 -15.79 -13.68 -14.07
C ASP A 139 -15.67 -12.21 -14.51
N GLU A 140 -16.39 -11.29 -13.86
CA GLU A 140 -16.27 -9.84 -14.13
C GLU A 140 -14.84 -9.34 -13.91
N PHE A 141 -14.22 -9.76 -12.81
CA PHE A 141 -12.85 -9.36 -12.51
C PHE A 141 -11.87 -9.87 -13.57
N ILE A 142 -11.98 -11.14 -13.96
CA ILE A 142 -11.09 -11.75 -14.94
C ILE A 142 -11.30 -11.12 -16.32
N MET A 143 -12.54 -10.82 -16.72
CA MET A 143 -12.84 -10.32 -18.06
C MET A 143 -12.61 -8.81 -18.22
N ASP A 144 -12.98 -7.99 -17.24
CA ASP A 144 -13.07 -6.54 -17.45
C ASP A 144 -11.91 -5.74 -16.83
N PHE A 145 -11.28 -6.26 -15.78
CA PHE A 145 -10.24 -5.52 -15.04
C PHE A 145 -8.85 -5.78 -15.63
N LYS A 146 -8.63 -5.32 -16.87
CA LYS A 146 -7.39 -5.59 -17.62
C LYS A 146 -6.29 -4.54 -17.45
N SER A 147 -6.61 -3.38 -16.90
CA SER A 147 -5.66 -2.27 -16.78
C SER A 147 -5.04 -2.21 -15.39
N LYS A 148 -3.84 -1.62 -15.31
CA LYS A 148 -3.10 -1.40 -14.05
C LYS A 148 -2.76 0.08 -13.91
N LEU A 149 -3.05 0.66 -12.74
CA LEU A 149 -2.63 2.00 -12.38
C LEU A 149 -1.12 2.03 -12.12
N ASN A 150 -0.46 3.12 -12.50
CA ASN A 150 0.94 3.34 -12.17
C ASN A 150 1.12 3.70 -10.68
N MET A 151 2.37 3.72 -10.22
CA MET A 151 2.71 4.01 -8.82
C MET A 151 2.23 5.40 -8.39
N ASP A 152 2.37 6.42 -9.24
CA ASP A 152 1.92 7.78 -8.92
C ASP A 152 0.41 7.85 -8.68
N ALA A 153 -0.41 7.24 -9.54
CA ALA A 153 -1.85 7.19 -9.34
C ALA A 153 -2.23 6.35 -8.10
N MET A 154 -1.50 5.26 -7.84
CA MET A 154 -1.73 4.47 -6.63
C MET A 154 -1.33 5.20 -5.35
N ASN A 155 -0.30 6.05 -5.37
CA ASN A 155 0.06 6.90 -4.23
C ASN A 155 -1.07 7.86 -3.84
N GLU A 156 -1.84 8.35 -4.82
CA GLU A 156 -3.00 9.18 -4.55
C GLU A 156 -4.22 8.38 -4.08
N ILE A 157 -4.43 7.18 -4.65
CA ILE A 157 -5.65 6.39 -4.42
C ILE A 157 -5.56 5.47 -3.20
N LEU A 158 -4.40 4.88 -2.94
CA LEU A 158 -4.21 3.88 -1.87
C LEU A 158 -4.57 4.43 -0.48
N PRO A 159 -4.16 5.66 -0.08
CA PRO A 159 -4.57 6.21 1.21
C PRO A 159 -6.09 6.40 1.32
N LEU A 160 -6.76 6.76 0.21
CA LEU A 160 -8.21 6.90 0.18
C LEU A 160 -8.92 5.57 0.39
N ILE A 161 -8.40 4.49 -0.22
CA ILE A 161 -8.91 3.13 -0.03
C ILE A 161 -8.67 2.66 1.41
N GLN A 162 -7.46 2.87 1.96
CA GLN A 162 -7.15 2.48 3.34
C GLN A 162 -8.09 3.16 4.35
N ASN A 163 -8.36 4.46 4.18
CA ASN A 163 -9.31 5.19 5.01
C ASN A 163 -10.74 4.63 4.86
N ALA A 164 -11.16 4.32 3.63
CA ALA A 164 -12.48 3.72 3.40
C ALA A 164 -12.62 2.32 4.01
N VAL A 165 -11.52 1.54 4.10
CA VAL A 165 -11.52 0.22 4.73
C VAL A 165 -11.54 0.34 6.26
N SER A 166 -10.78 1.27 6.85
CA SER A 166 -10.79 1.49 8.30
C SER A 166 -12.16 1.90 8.85
N ASP A 167 -12.96 2.60 8.05
CA ASP A 167 -14.33 3.00 8.42
C ASP A 167 -15.32 1.82 8.36
N VAL A 168 -14.99 0.74 7.64
CA VAL A 168 -15.88 -0.41 7.36
C VAL A 168 -15.45 -1.68 8.13
N SER A 169 -14.23 -1.74 8.67
CA SER A 169 -13.80 -2.79 9.59
C SER A 169 -12.67 -2.33 10.52
N PRO A 170 -12.84 -2.41 11.86
CA PRO A 170 -11.77 -2.15 12.82
C PRO A 170 -10.72 -3.28 12.89
N VAL A 171 -10.75 -4.25 11.97
CA VAL A 171 -9.82 -5.39 11.93
C VAL A 171 -8.92 -5.27 10.71
N GLY A 172 -7.78 -4.61 10.95
CA GLY A 172 -6.49 -4.71 10.29
C GLY A 172 -6.45 -5.23 8.85
N LEU A 173 -6.14 -4.31 7.93
CA LEU A 173 -5.19 -4.62 6.86
C LEU A 173 -3.89 -5.10 7.55
N ASN A 174 -3.65 -6.42 7.56
CA ASN A 174 -2.32 -6.95 7.85
C ASN A 174 -1.43 -6.64 6.63
N ILE A 175 -0.84 -5.45 6.66
CA ILE A 175 0.38 -5.14 5.90
C ILE A 175 1.56 -5.62 6.73
#